data_AF-A0ABD5DBY8-F1
#
_entry.id   AF-A0ABD5DBY8-F1
#
_cell.length_a   1.000
_cell.length_b   1.000
_cell.length_c   1.000
_cell.angle_alpha   90.00
_cell.angle_beta   90.00
_cell.angle_gamma   90.00
#
_symmetry.space_group_name_H-M   'P 1'
#
loop_
_entity.id
_entity.type
_entity.pdbx_description
1 polymer ?
#
loop_
_entity_poly.entity_id
_entity_poly.type
_entity_poly.pdbx_seq_one_letter_code
_entity_poly.pdbx_strand_id
1 'polypeptide(L)'
;MNMAITQKNINLANFVRKVRKQKEIESLFNEKTIHRMVIEELQQELEFREDVSKATALVHDWMSQQYHKSKQARIDCLKVLDIEQLIWEIIATITMQCKSPIPLVNVASMCCHRLKMADQGAAIHTMAELIAVIADVDFYILEKKTKASSVTVQTLIELSEELEERAQHAQFLPPMIHKPRTLRSNRHSGYATVRGDSLILGGYQNHHDGEISLDVLNTQNRNAYEIDVDFISTVEEQPSKSTREFIEDLEEDYDNLSREEKRMLQMEKDNWEHYKYQCYLTYALMIHHGNKFYFNHKIDKRGRIYTYGYHLNPQGNEFKKATLNFAHKEHVSGVEDFLAGCK
;
A
#
# COMPACT_ATOMS: atom_id res chain seq x y z
N MET A 1 -26.27 41.05 -6.13
CA MET A 1 -26.58 40.03 -5.09
C MET A 1 -26.84 38.65 -5.70
N ASN A 2 -27.70 38.51 -6.72
CA ASN A 2 -28.00 37.22 -7.35
C ASN A 2 -26.80 36.51 -8.02
N MET A 3 -25.93 37.23 -8.76
CA MET A 3 -24.73 36.62 -9.38
C MET A 3 -23.74 36.03 -8.35
N ALA A 4 -23.53 36.68 -7.21
CA ALA A 4 -22.61 36.20 -6.18
C ALA A 4 -23.15 34.94 -5.48
N ILE A 5 -24.46 34.85 -5.28
CA ILE A 5 -25.14 33.67 -4.74
C ILE A 5 -25.05 32.51 -5.74
N THR A 6 -25.29 32.77 -7.03
CA THR A 6 -25.16 31.76 -8.10
C THR A 6 -23.72 31.24 -8.20
N GLN A 7 -22.71 32.12 -8.18
CA GLN A 7 -21.31 31.70 -8.23
C GLN A 7 -20.91 30.87 -7.00
N LYS A 8 -21.38 31.26 -5.81
CA LYS A 8 -21.17 30.50 -4.57
C LYS A 8 -21.79 29.10 -4.65
N ASN A 9 -22.99 28.99 -5.20
CA ASN A 9 -23.68 27.70 -5.37
C ASN A 9 -22.97 26.80 -6.39
N ILE A 10 -22.50 27.36 -7.51
CA ILE A 10 -21.69 26.63 -8.51
C ILE A 10 -20.38 26.13 -7.89
N ASN A 11 -19.68 26.99 -7.13
CA ASN A 11 -18.44 26.61 -6.45
C ASN A 11 -18.67 25.48 -5.43
N LEU A 12 -19.78 25.53 -4.68
CA LEU A 12 -20.15 24.49 -3.74
C LEU A 12 -20.48 23.17 -4.45
N ALA A 13 -21.27 23.21 -5.52
CA ALA A 13 -21.61 22.01 -6.30
C ALA A 13 -20.34 21.34 -6.90
N ASN A 14 -19.42 22.15 -7.43
CA ASN A 14 -18.13 21.66 -7.94
C ASN A 14 -17.26 21.05 -6.83
N PHE A 15 -17.23 21.68 -5.65
CA PHE A 15 -16.52 21.13 -4.49
C PHE A 15 -17.11 19.78 -4.06
N VAL A 16 -18.44 19.68 -3.92
CA VAL A 16 -19.12 18.43 -3.55
C VAL A 16 -18.83 17.33 -4.57
N ARG A 17 -18.86 17.64 -5.87
CA ARG A 17 -18.52 16.70 -6.94
C ARG A 17 -17.07 16.20 -6.82
N LYS A 18 -16.11 17.10 -6.57
CA LYS A 18 -14.70 16.72 -6.36
C LYS A 18 -14.50 15.85 -5.12
N VAL A 19 -15.17 16.16 -4.02
CA VAL A 19 -15.12 15.33 -2.79
C VAL A 19 -15.70 13.95 -3.05
N ARG A 20 -16.83 13.84 -3.78
CA ARG A 20 -17.39 12.54 -4.15
C ARG A 20 -16.42 11.74 -5.01
N LYS A 21 -15.87 12.37 -6.05
CA LYS A 21 -14.88 11.73 -6.93
C LYS A 21 -13.61 11.30 -6.17
N GLN A 22 -13.15 12.11 -5.22
CA GLN A 22 -12.03 11.74 -4.35
C GLN A 22 -12.33 10.50 -3.52
N LYS A 23 -13.54 10.36 -2.96
CA LYS A 23 -13.93 9.14 -2.23
C LYS A 23 -13.98 7.92 -3.14
N GLU A 24 -14.48 8.08 -4.37
CA GLU A 24 -14.49 7.02 -5.39
C GLU A 24 -13.04 6.57 -5.69
N ILE A 25 -12.13 7.52 -5.95
CA ILE A 25 -10.70 7.24 -6.16
C ILE A 25 -10.09 6.52 -4.95
N GLU A 26 -10.29 7.03 -3.74
CA GLU A 26 -9.75 6.38 -2.54
C GLU A 26 -10.28 4.96 -2.36
N SER A 27 -11.56 4.71 -2.67
CA SER A 27 -12.15 3.37 -2.59
C SER A 27 -11.58 2.39 -3.60
N LEU A 28 -11.12 2.88 -4.76
CA LEU A 28 -10.53 2.05 -5.82
C LEU A 28 -9.13 1.56 -5.46
N PHE A 29 -8.34 2.38 -4.77
CA PHE A 29 -6.92 2.07 -4.49
C PHE A 29 -6.66 1.60 -3.07
N ASN A 30 -7.58 1.83 -2.11
CA ASN A 30 -7.35 1.50 -0.71
C ASN A 30 -7.35 -0.01 -0.47
N GLU A 31 -6.17 -0.56 -0.19
CA GLU A 31 -5.94 -1.97 0.14
C GLU A 31 -6.91 -2.50 1.21
N LYS A 32 -7.21 -1.75 2.27
CA LYS A 32 -8.16 -2.21 3.31
C LYS A 32 -9.59 -2.35 2.79
N THR A 33 -9.96 -1.54 1.79
CA THR A 33 -11.28 -1.63 1.16
C THR A 33 -11.35 -2.84 0.24
N ILE A 34 -10.31 -3.06 -0.56
CA ILE A 34 -10.20 -4.20 -1.47
C ILE A 34 -10.13 -5.52 -0.69
N HIS A 35 -9.32 -5.56 0.38
CA HIS A 35 -9.23 -6.72 1.28
C HIS A 35 -10.59 -7.07 1.90
N ARG A 36 -11.38 -6.06 2.31
CA ARG A 36 -12.76 -6.29 2.77
C ARG A 36 -13.66 -6.82 1.65
N MET A 37 -13.56 -6.29 0.43
CA MET A 37 -14.32 -6.80 -0.72
C MET A 37 -14.00 -8.27 -1.01
N VAL A 38 -12.72 -8.68 -0.87
CA VAL A 38 -12.32 -10.09 -0.98
C VAL A 38 -13.00 -10.94 0.09
N ILE A 39 -12.98 -10.52 1.35
CA ILE A 39 -13.69 -11.24 2.41
C ILE A 39 -15.20 -11.34 2.09
N GLU A 40 -15.82 -10.23 1.69
CA GLU A 40 -17.25 -10.17 1.36
C GLU A 40 -17.61 -11.06 0.16
N GLU A 41 -16.74 -11.20 -0.84
CA GLU A 41 -16.91 -12.11 -1.98
C GLU A 41 -16.82 -13.57 -1.51
N LEU A 42 -15.75 -13.93 -0.78
CA LEU A 42 -15.56 -15.30 -0.31
C LEU A 42 -16.67 -15.76 0.65
N GLN A 43 -17.21 -14.85 1.47
CA GLN A 43 -18.31 -15.14 2.39
C GLN A 43 -19.65 -15.41 1.70
N GLN A 44 -19.82 -15.04 0.42
CA GLN A 44 -21.05 -15.33 -0.33
C GLN A 44 -21.17 -16.82 -0.67
N GLU A 45 -20.04 -17.48 -0.89
CA GLU A 45 -20.00 -18.91 -1.19
C GLU A 45 -20.22 -19.75 0.08
N LEU A 46 -21.05 -20.79 -0.04
CA LEU A 46 -21.32 -21.68 1.09
C LEU A 46 -20.09 -22.53 1.45
N GLU A 47 -19.38 -23.02 0.44
CA GLU A 47 -18.20 -23.88 0.60
C GLU A 47 -17.11 -23.19 1.43
N PHE A 48 -16.75 -21.95 1.09
CA PHE A 48 -15.74 -21.19 1.85
C PHE A 48 -16.17 -20.93 3.31
N ARG A 49 -17.46 -20.73 3.58
CA ARG A 49 -17.93 -20.57 4.97
C ARG A 49 -17.81 -21.87 5.77
N GLU A 50 -18.13 -23.00 5.16
CA GLU A 50 -17.95 -24.32 5.78
C GLU A 50 -16.47 -24.62 6.03
N ASP A 51 -15.61 -24.29 5.07
CA ASP A 51 -14.17 -24.46 5.17
C ASP A 51 -13.55 -23.55 6.23
N VAL A 52 -13.97 -22.29 6.34
CA VAL A 52 -13.50 -21.41 7.42
C VAL A 52 -13.96 -21.92 8.79
N SER A 53 -15.15 -22.52 8.87
CA SER A 53 -15.60 -23.19 10.10
C SER A 53 -14.71 -24.38 10.47
N LYS A 54 -14.32 -25.21 9.48
CA LYS A 54 -13.36 -26.31 9.68
C LYS A 54 -11.99 -25.77 10.14
N ALA A 55 -11.46 -24.75 9.48
CA ALA A 55 -10.20 -24.11 9.85
C ALA A 55 -10.24 -23.51 11.26
N THR A 56 -11.37 -22.91 11.64
CA THR A 56 -11.59 -22.36 12.98
C THR A 56 -11.54 -23.48 14.03
N ALA A 57 -12.17 -24.62 13.77
CA ALA A 57 -12.08 -25.79 14.65
C ALA A 57 -10.64 -26.29 14.79
N LEU A 58 -9.88 -26.41 13.69
CA LEU A 58 -8.47 -26.81 13.71
C LEU A 58 -7.59 -25.86 14.53
N VAL A 59 -7.79 -24.55 14.39
CA VAL A 59 -7.06 -23.54 15.17
C VAL A 59 -7.43 -23.65 16.65
N HIS A 60 -8.70 -23.84 17.01
CA HIS A 60 -9.10 -24.04 18.39
C HIS A 60 -8.52 -25.33 18.99
N ASP A 61 -8.52 -26.43 18.25
CA ASP A 61 -7.91 -27.69 18.67
C ASP A 61 -6.41 -27.51 18.90
N TRP A 62 -5.70 -26.84 17.99
CA TRP A 62 -4.30 -26.47 18.15
C TRP A 62 -4.08 -25.61 19.40
N MET A 63 -4.89 -24.57 19.62
CA MET A 63 -4.80 -23.70 20.81
C MET A 63 -5.08 -24.43 22.13
N SER A 64 -5.81 -25.54 22.11
CA SER A 64 -6.19 -26.32 23.29
C SER A 64 -5.09 -27.28 23.79
N GLN A 65 -4.08 -27.55 22.96
CA GLN A 65 -2.99 -28.46 23.29
C GLN A 65 -2.05 -27.87 24.37
N GLN A 66 -1.25 -28.74 24.99
CA GLN A 66 -0.22 -28.31 25.94
C GLN A 66 1.10 -28.03 25.23
N TYR A 67 1.62 -26.81 25.40
CA TYR A 67 2.90 -26.40 24.85
C TYR A 67 3.90 -25.97 25.92
N HIS A 68 5.18 -25.95 25.55
CA HIS A 68 6.24 -25.35 26.35
C HIS A 68 5.96 -23.86 26.60
N LYS A 69 6.46 -23.32 27.73
CA LYS A 69 6.09 -22.01 28.28
C LYS A 69 6.08 -20.87 27.25
N SER A 70 7.12 -20.76 26.43
CA SER A 70 7.23 -19.66 25.46
C SER A 70 6.20 -19.75 24.33
N LYS A 71 5.82 -20.95 23.87
CA LYS A 71 4.73 -21.12 22.90
C LYS A 71 3.37 -20.91 23.55
N GLN A 72 3.15 -21.44 24.75
CA GLN A 72 1.89 -21.23 25.47
C GLN A 72 1.58 -19.73 25.66
N ALA A 73 2.58 -18.94 26.03
CA ALA A 73 2.43 -17.49 26.17
C ALA A 73 1.98 -16.80 24.87
N ARG A 74 2.44 -17.27 23.69
CA ARG A 74 1.99 -16.74 22.39
C ARG A 74 0.56 -17.16 22.07
N ILE A 75 0.22 -18.43 22.33
CA ILE A 75 -1.14 -18.97 22.16
C ILE A 75 -2.14 -18.21 23.04
N ASP A 76 -1.75 -17.88 24.27
CA ASP A 76 -2.61 -17.14 25.20
C ASP A 76 -2.97 -15.75 24.67
N CYS A 77 -2.10 -15.11 23.88
CA CYS A 77 -2.41 -13.85 23.18
C CYS A 77 -3.53 -14.00 22.13
N LEU A 78 -3.75 -15.19 21.58
CA LEU A 78 -4.78 -15.44 20.57
C LEU A 78 -6.17 -15.59 21.19
N LYS A 79 -6.27 -15.97 22.47
CA LYS A 79 -7.54 -16.26 23.16
C LYS A 79 -8.51 -15.08 23.24
N VAL A 80 -8.01 -13.85 23.08
CA VAL A 80 -8.81 -12.62 23.10
C VAL A 80 -9.22 -12.15 21.70
N LEU A 81 -8.81 -12.88 20.66
CA LEU A 81 -9.09 -12.55 19.27
C LEU A 81 -10.31 -13.32 18.78
N ASP A 82 -10.99 -12.74 17.79
CA ASP A 82 -11.95 -13.45 16.97
C ASP A 82 -11.17 -14.29 15.93
N ILE A 83 -11.11 -15.60 16.15
CA ILE A 83 -10.31 -16.52 15.34
C ILE A 83 -10.90 -16.68 13.95
N GLU A 84 -12.23 -16.74 13.82
CA GLU A 84 -12.89 -16.86 12.53
C GLU A 84 -12.60 -15.62 11.67
N GLN A 85 -12.76 -14.43 12.24
CA GLN A 85 -12.42 -13.19 11.56
C GLN A 85 -10.93 -13.12 11.19
N LEU A 86 -10.04 -13.57 12.07
CA LEU A 86 -8.60 -13.63 11.77
C LEU A 86 -8.30 -14.54 10.58
N ILE A 87 -8.96 -15.69 10.48
CA ILE A 87 -8.81 -16.63 9.37
C ILE A 87 -9.27 -15.98 8.06
N TRP A 88 -10.43 -15.33 8.03
CA TRP A 88 -10.87 -14.57 6.86
C TRP A 88 -9.83 -13.54 6.41
N GLU A 89 -9.23 -12.82 7.37
CA GLU A 89 -8.21 -11.83 7.04
C GLU A 89 -6.91 -12.45 6.50
N ILE A 90 -6.50 -13.61 7.02
CA ILE A 90 -5.34 -14.37 6.52
C ILE A 90 -5.60 -14.86 5.10
N ILE A 91 -6.74 -15.52 4.87
CA ILE A 91 -7.11 -16.07 3.56
C ILE A 91 -7.18 -14.96 2.53
N ALA A 92 -7.88 -13.86 2.81
CA ALA A 92 -7.96 -12.74 1.88
C ALA A 92 -6.58 -12.14 1.54
N THR A 93 -5.66 -12.04 2.51
CA THR A 93 -4.28 -11.62 2.21
C THR A 93 -3.55 -12.63 1.33
N ILE A 94 -3.68 -13.94 1.60
CA ILE A 94 -3.06 -14.98 0.78
C ILE A 94 -3.63 -14.98 -0.64
N THR A 95 -4.94 -14.87 -0.79
CA THR A 95 -5.64 -14.82 -2.09
C THR A 95 -5.19 -13.64 -2.94
N MET A 96 -4.99 -12.46 -2.33
CA MET A 96 -4.53 -11.27 -3.05
C MET A 96 -3.03 -11.31 -3.39
N GLN A 97 -2.19 -11.80 -2.49
CA GLN A 97 -0.74 -11.63 -2.59
C GLN A 97 -0.03 -12.86 -3.16
N CYS A 98 -0.54 -14.08 -2.92
CA CYS A 98 0.19 -15.33 -3.16
C CYS A 98 -0.24 -16.02 -4.47
N LYS A 99 -0.54 -15.25 -5.53
CA LYS A 99 -0.83 -15.81 -6.87
C LYS A 99 0.35 -16.62 -7.42
N SER A 100 1.55 -16.14 -7.13
CA SER A 100 2.79 -16.88 -7.27
C SER A 100 3.30 -17.35 -5.89
N PRO A 101 4.11 -18.42 -5.82
CA PRO A 101 4.70 -18.88 -4.56
C PRO A 101 5.50 -17.78 -3.85
N ILE A 102 5.11 -17.44 -2.62
CA ILE A 102 5.79 -16.47 -1.75
C ILE A 102 6.33 -17.18 -0.50
N PRO A 103 7.54 -16.87 0.01
CA PRO A 103 8.03 -17.44 1.27
C PRO A 103 7.04 -17.24 2.44
N LEU A 104 6.79 -18.29 3.21
CA LEU A 104 5.87 -18.28 4.37
C LEU A 104 6.17 -17.15 5.36
N VAL A 105 7.44 -16.86 5.59
CA VAL A 105 7.86 -15.77 6.48
C VAL A 105 7.40 -14.39 5.99
N ASN A 106 7.34 -14.18 4.67
CA ASN A 106 6.88 -12.92 4.09
C ASN A 106 5.36 -12.79 4.29
N VAL A 107 4.60 -13.84 3.99
CA VAL A 107 3.14 -13.88 4.21
C VAL A 107 2.80 -13.70 5.69
N ALA A 108 3.51 -14.40 6.58
CA ALA A 108 3.34 -14.25 8.01
C ALA A 108 3.62 -12.81 8.48
N SER A 109 4.62 -12.15 7.90
CA SER A 109 4.94 -10.74 8.20
C SER A 109 3.85 -9.77 7.72
N MET A 110 3.20 -10.05 6.58
CA MET A 110 2.05 -9.26 6.11
C MET A 110 0.87 -9.34 7.09
N CYS A 111 0.66 -10.50 7.73
CA CYS A 111 -0.48 -10.74 8.61
C CYS A 111 -0.22 -10.51 10.11
N CYS A 112 1.03 -10.49 10.57
CA CYS A 112 1.35 -10.56 12.01
C CYS A 112 0.78 -9.41 12.86
N HIS A 113 0.57 -8.23 12.27
CA HIS A 113 0.02 -7.07 12.97
C HIS A 113 -1.40 -7.31 13.52
N ARG A 114 -2.13 -8.27 12.93
CA ARG A 114 -3.48 -8.69 13.35
C ARG A 114 -3.50 -9.36 14.72
N LEU A 115 -2.37 -9.95 15.11
CA LEU A 115 -2.22 -10.61 16.42
C LEU A 115 -2.08 -9.62 17.58
N LYS A 116 -1.83 -8.34 17.30
CA LYS A 116 -1.65 -7.27 18.31
C LYS A 116 -0.58 -7.58 19.37
N MET A 117 0.39 -8.43 19.03
CA MET A 117 1.50 -8.79 19.90
C MET A 117 2.56 -7.68 19.90
N ALA A 118 3.12 -7.38 21.08
CA ALA A 118 4.16 -6.36 21.21
C ALA A 118 5.48 -6.77 20.56
N ASP A 119 5.86 -8.05 20.71
CA ASP A 119 7.06 -8.61 20.10
C ASP A 119 6.77 -9.08 18.67
N GLN A 120 7.42 -8.43 17.70
CA GLN A 120 7.18 -8.69 16.28
C GLN A 120 7.68 -10.07 15.85
N GLY A 121 8.79 -10.56 16.41
CA GLY A 121 9.31 -11.89 16.09
C GLY A 121 8.35 -13.00 16.53
N ALA A 122 7.82 -12.89 17.74
CA ALA A 122 6.78 -13.76 18.27
C ALA A 122 5.50 -13.67 17.45
N ALA A 123 5.11 -12.47 16.99
CA ALA A 123 3.96 -12.29 16.11
C ALA A 123 4.12 -13.01 14.77
N ILE A 124 5.27 -12.83 14.09
CA ILE A 124 5.57 -13.50 12.81
C ILE A 124 5.60 -15.01 13.00
N HIS A 125 6.26 -15.50 14.05
CA HIS A 125 6.35 -16.94 14.32
C HIS A 125 4.96 -17.55 14.57
N THR A 126 4.13 -16.90 15.39
CA THR A 126 2.77 -17.37 15.68
C THR A 126 1.88 -17.31 14.43
N MET A 127 2.01 -16.27 13.61
CA MET A 127 1.28 -16.17 12.34
C MET A 127 1.69 -17.27 11.36
N ALA A 128 2.98 -17.61 11.28
CA ALA A 128 3.45 -18.73 10.47
C ALA A 128 2.89 -20.07 10.95
N GLU A 129 2.80 -20.29 12.27
CA GLU A 129 2.15 -21.47 12.85
C GLU A 129 0.65 -21.52 12.51
N LEU A 130 -0.07 -20.39 12.59
CA LEU A 130 -1.48 -20.31 12.20
C LEU A 130 -1.70 -20.64 10.72
N ILE A 131 -0.88 -20.05 9.83
CA ILE A 131 -0.93 -20.36 8.39
C ILE A 131 -0.62 -21.85 8.16
N ALA A 132 0.26 -22.46 8.94
CA ALA A 132 0.53 -23.89 8.83
C ALA A 132 -0.67 -24.76 9.27
N VAL A 133 -1.39 -24.37 10.32
CA VAL A 133 -2.59 -25.09 10.81
C VAL A 133 -3.76 -24.96 9.84
N ILE A 134 -3.98 -23.77 9.28
CA ILE A 134 -5.08 -23.50 8.34
C ILE A 134 -4.87 -24.22 6.98
N ALA A 135 -3.63 -24.60 6.65
CA ALA A 135 -3.29 -25.27 5.38
C ALA A 135 -3.99 -26.63 5.19
N ASP A 136 -4.52 -27.24 6.26
CA ASP A 136 -5.29 -28.49 6.20
C ASP A 136 -6.67 -28.32 5.53
N VAL A 137 -7.06 -27.10 5.11
CA VAL A 137 -8.35 -26.77 4.51
C VAL A 137 -8.22 -26.23 3.07
N ASP A 138 -7.15 -26.57 2.35
CA ASP A 138 -6.98 -26.38 0.90
C ASP A 138 -7.30 -24.97 0.32
N PHE A 139 -7.29 -23.90 1.13
CA PHE A 139 -7.36 -22.52 0.62
C PHE A 139 -6.10 -22.12 -0.17
N TYR A 140 -4.98 -22.75 0.18
CA TYR A 140 -3.65 -22.52 -0.38
C TYR A 140 -2.79 -23.73 -0.12
N ILE A 141 -1.70 -23.84 -0.87
CA ILE A 141 -0.70 -24.89 -0.69
C ILE A 141 0.54 -24.36 0.01
N LEU A 142 1.12 -25.22 0.86
CA LEU A 142 2.45 -25.02 1.44
C LEU A 142 3.42 -25.98 0.75
N GLU A 143 4.39 -25.42 0.02
CA GLU A 143 5.38 -26.21 -0.70
C GLU A 143 6.79 -26.00 -0.13
N LYS A 144 7.55 -27.09 -0.03
CA LYS A 144 8.98 -27.05 0.29
C LYS A 144 9.76 -27.87 -0.74
N LYS A 145 10.26 -27.20 -1.78
CA LYS A 145 10.91 -27.85 -2.93
C LYS A 145 12.10 -28.76 -2.56
N THR A 146 12.93 -28.32 -1.61
CA THR A 146 14.06 -29.10 -1.10
C THR A 146 14.19 -28.95 0.41
N LYS A 147 14.95 -29.84 1.07
CA LYS A 147 15.21 -29.72 2.52
C LYS A 147 15.82 -28.36 2.92
N ALA A 148 16.62 -27.75 2.03
CA ALA A 148 17.29 -26.48 2.24
C ALA A 148 16.46 -25.25 1.81
N SER A 149 15.39 -25.44 1.04
CA SER A 149 14.53 -24.35 0.57
C SER A 149 13.63 -23.82 1.67
N SER A 150 13.23 -22.55 1.58
CA SER A 150 12.13 -21.99 2.37
C SER A 150 10.80 -22.64 2.00
N VAL A 151 9.87 -22.71 2.97
CA VAL A 151 8.46 -23.06 2.69
C VAL A 151 7.82 -21.88 1.97
N THR A 152 7.09 -22.14 0.90
CA THR A 152 6.34 -21.14 0.13
C THR A 152 4.84 -21.37 0.23
N VAL A 153 4.07 -20.29 0.12
CA VAL A 153 2.60 -20.26 0.12
C VAL A 153 2.13 -19.87 -1.28
N GLN A 154 1.15 -20.58 -1.82
CA GLN A 154 0.47 -20.21 -3.06
C GLN A 154 -1.04 -20.40 -2.91
N THR A 155 -1.83 -19.39 -3.26
CA THR A 155 -3.30 -19.47 -3.18
C THR A 155 -3.85 -20.50 -4.16
N LEU A 156 -4.90 -21.22 -3.75
CA LEU A 156 -5.73 -22.05 -4.62
C LEU A 156 -7.02 -21.33 -5.04
N ILE A 157 -7.29 -20.18 -4.44
CA ILE A 157 -8.50 -19.38 -4.68
C ILE A 157 -8.28 -18.41 -5.84
N GLU A 158 -9.19 -18.46 -6.81
CA GLU A 158 -9.34 -17.48 -7.88
C GLU A 158 -10.42 -16.45 -7.49
N LEU A 159 -10.17 -15.17 -7.74
CA LEU A 159 -11.13 -14.09 -7.52
C LEU A 159 -11.91 -13.81 -8.80
N SER A 160 -13.06 -13.14 -8.66
CA SER A 160 -13.73 -12.54 -9.80
C SER A 160 -12.79 -11.60 -10.59
N GLU A 161 -12.95 -11.53 -11.90
CA GLU A 161 -12.09 -10.69 -12.78
C GLU A 161 -12.07 -9.23 -12.31
N GLU A 162 -13.23 -8.70 -11.91
CA GLU A 162 -13.35 -7.33 -11.37
C GLU A 162 -12.51 -7.15 -10.09
N LEU A 163 -12.54 -8.12 -9.18
CA LEU A 163 -11.83 -7.99 -7.91
C LEU A 163 -10.33 -8.27 -8.06
N GLU A 164 -9.95 -9.12 -9.00
CA GLU A 164 -8.57 -9.34 -9.41
C GLU A 164 -7.95 -8.06 -9.99
N GLU A 165 -8.64 -7.38 -10.90
CA GLU A 165 -8.21 -6.07 -11.45
C GLU A 165 -8.06 -5.04 -10.32
N ARG A 166 -9.02 -4.99 -9.38
CA ARG A 166 -8.92 -4.12 -8.21
C ARG A 166 -7.74 -4.49 -7.30
N ALA A 167 -7.48 -5.76 -7.06
CA ALA A 167 -6.35 -6.22 -6.25
C ALA A 167 -5.01 -5.82 -6.87
N GLN A 168 -4.88 -5.88 -8.20
CA GLN A 168 -3.70 -5.38 -8.93
C GLN A 168 -3.53 -3.85 -8.83
N HIS A 169 -4.63 -3.13 -8.64
CA HIS A 169 -4.63 -1.71 -8.36
C HIS A 169 -4.56 -1.38 -6.86
N ALA A 170 -4.55 -2.35 -5.95
CA ALA A 170 -4.39 -2.09 -4.52
C ALA A 170 -2.99 -1.51 -4.27
N GLN A 171 -2.93 -0.19 -4.08
CA GLN A 171 -1.67 0.53 -3.96
C GLN A 171 -1.79 1.64 -2.92
N PHE A 172 -0.69 2.37 -2.69
CA PHE A 172 -0.75 3.57 -1.87
C PHE A 172 -1.77 4.55 -2.41
N LEU A 173 -2.57 5.12 -1.52
CA LEU A 173 -3.59 6.09 -1.91
C LEU A 173 -2.97 7.23 -2.74
N PRO A 174 -3.51 7.54 -3.93
CA PRO A 174 -2.95 8.58 -4.78
C PRO A 174 -3.10 9.97 -4.13
N PRO A 175 -2.40 11.00 -4.64
CA PRO A 175 -2.60 12.37 -4.21
C PRO A 175 -4.07 12.81 -4.37
N MET A 176 -4.48 13.78 -3.56
CA MET A 176 -5.87 14.22 -3.55
C MET A 176 -6.14 15.22 -4.68
N ILE A 177 -7.27 15.06 -5.39
CA ILE A 177 -7.73 15.99 -6.45
C ILE A 177 -8.44 17.23 -5.90
N HIS A 178 -8.55 17.33 -4.57
CA HIS A 178 -9.01 18.49 -3.84
C HIS A 178 -8.17 18.72 -2.59
N LYS A 179 -8.26 19.93 -2.04
CA LYS A 179 -7.52 20.33 -0.84
C LYS A 179 -7.75 19.33 0.31
N PRO A 180 -6.69 18.81 0.95
CA PRO A 180 -6.82 17.87 2.06
C PRO A 180 -7.55 18.48 3.26
N ARG A 181 -8.16 17.61 4.07
CA ARG A 181 -8.80 18.03 5.32
C ARG A 181 -7.75 18.56 6.30
N THR A 182 -8.12 19.57 7.08
CA THR A 182 -7.27 20.07 8.16
C THR A 182 -7.08 19.00 9.23
N LEU A 183 -5.83 18.62 9.49
CA LEU A 183 -5.43 17.71 10.54
C LEU A 183 -5.64 18.36 11.91
N ARG A 184 -6.24 17.61 12.85
CA ARG A 184 -6.64 18.11 14.18
C ARG A 184 -6.20 17.20 15.33
N SER A 185 -5.68 16.02 15.02
CA SER A 185 -5.22 15.01 15.97
C SER A 185 -4.28 14.04 15.27
N ASN A 186 -3.49 13.29 16.04
CA ASN A 186 -2.51 12.34 15.51
C ASN A 186 -3.13 11.10 14.86
N ARG A 187 -4.46 10.92 14.99
CA ARG A 187 -5.28 9.91 14.32
C ARG A 187 -6.17 10.45 13.19
N HIS A 188 -5.91 11.68 12.73
CA HIS A 188 -6.64 12.28 11.62
C HIS A 188 -5.96 11.96 10.28
N SER A 189 -6.69 12.17 9.18
CA SER A 189 -6.17 12.00 7.83
C SER A 189 -6.65 13.16 6.97
N GLY A 190 -5.83 13.57 5.99
CA GLY A 190 -6.26 14.55 5.01
C GLY A 190 -7.20 13.94 3.96
N TYR A 191 -7.14 12.62 3.75
CA TYR A 191 -8.02 11.84 2.88
C TYR A 191 -9.50 11.92 3.31
N ALA A 192 -10.40 11.68 2.36
CA ALA A 192 -11.84 11.78 2.56
C ALA A 192 -12.45 10.55 3.25
N THR A 193 -11.89 9.37 3.03
CA THR A 193 -12.40 8.07 3.49
C THR A 193 -11.58 7.48 4.64
N VAL A 194 -10.29 7.85 4.78
CA VAL A 194 -9.40 7.31 5.80
C VAL A 194 -9.69 7.93 7.17
N ARG A 195 -9.83 7.08 8.20
CA ARG A 195 -10.05 7.48 9.59
C ARG A 195 -9.17 6.66 10.54
N GLY A 196 -8.77 7.27 11.65
CA GLY A 196 -8.08 6.57 12.74
C GLY A 196 -6.61 6.20 12.47
N ASP A 197 -6.12 6.51 11.26
CA ASP A 197 -4.74 6.23 10.85
C ASP A 197 -3.76 7.17 11.53
N SER A 198 -2.58 6.65 11.89
CA SER A 198 -1.54 7.41 12.56
C SER A 198 -0.86 8.37 11.58
N LEU A 199 -0.74 9.64 11.99
CA LEU A 199 0.12 10.63 11.34
C LEU A 199 1.61 10.39 11.65
N ILE A 200 1.92 9.55 12.64
CA ILE A 200 3.29 9.16 13.01
C ILE A 200 3.62 7.83 12.35
N LEU A 201 4.69 7.81 11.56
CA LEU A 201 5.20 6.64 10.84
C LEU A 201 5.84 5.62 11.78
N GLY A 202 5.89 4.36 11.34
CA GLY A 202 6.41 3.22 12.11
C GLY A 202 5.37 2.49 12.96
N GLY A 203 4.08 2.63 12.60
CA GLY A 203 2.99 1.83 13.16
C GLY A 203 2.63 2.17 14.60
N TYR A 204 1.96 1.23 15.26
CA TYR A 204 1.46 1.40 16.63
C TYR A 204 2.55 1.71 17.65
N GLN A 205 3.77 1.18 17.44
CA GLN A 205 4.90 1.33 18.36
C GLN A 205 5.35 2.80 18.52
N ASN A 206 5.22 3.61 17.47
CA ASN A 206 5.63 5.02 17.51
C ASN A 206 4.48 5.96 17.82
N HIS A 207 3.24 5.47 17.83
CA HIS A 207 2.08 6.32 17.98
C HIS A 207 1.98 6.90 19.39
N HIS A 208 1.67 8.18 19.47
CA HIS A 208 1.32 8.88 20.71
C HIS A 208 0.37 10.03 20.40
N ASP A 209 -0.29 10.57 21.43
CA ASP A 209 -1.20 11.72 21.30
C ASP A 209 -0.55 13.07 21.66
N GLY A 210 0.76 13.06 22.00
CA GLY A 210 1.55 14.28 22.17
C GLY A 210 1.66 15.15 20.91
N GLU A 211 2.08 16.40 21.06
CA GLU A 211 2.13 17.38 19.96
C GLU A 211 3.16 17.01 18.87
N ILE A 212 2.75 17.11 17.59
CA ILE A 212 3.59 16.78 16.41
C ILE A 212 3.61 17.88 15.34
N SER A 213 3.37 19.14 15.72
CA SER A 213 3.34 20.29 14.78
C SER A 213 2.36 20.10 13.60
N LEU A 214 1.08 19.86 13.93
CA LEU A 214 0.02 19.66 12.93
C LEU A 214 -0.15 20.86 12.00
N ASP A 215 0.21 22.06 12.43
CA ASP A 215 0.21 23.29 11.64
C ASP A 215 1.21 23.21 10.47
N VAL A 216 2.39 22.62 10.69
CA VAL A 216 3.39 22.42 9.65
C VAL A 216 2.90 21.37 8.63
N LEU A 217 2.35 20.24 9.11
CA LEU A 217 1.74 19.24 8.22
C LEU A 217 0.59 19.84 7.40
N ASN A 218 -0.28 20.61 8.04
CA ASN A 218 -1.36 21.33 7.36
C ASN A 218 -0.82 22.34 6.35
N THR A 219 0.31 22.98 6.61
CA THR A 219 0.95 23.92 5.67
C THR A 219 1.43 23.18 4.43
N GLN A 220 2.14 22.07 4.60
CA GLN A 220 2.62 21.25 3.48
C GLN A 220 1.46 20.65 2.66
N ASN A 221 0.41 20.13 3.33
CA ASN A 221 -0.77 19.56 2.67
C ASN A 221 -1.56 20.57 1.81
N ARG A 222 -1.37 21.89 2.01
CA ARG A 222 -2.10 22.93 1.25
C ARG A 222 -1.46 23.22 -0.11
N ASN A 223 -0.21 22.82 -0.32
CA ASN A 223 0.49 23.09 -1.57
C ASN A 223 -0.12 22.25 -2.69
N ALA A 224 -0.47 22.92 -3.78
CA ALA A 224 -1.01 22.28 -4.97
C ALA A 224 0.11 22.02 -5.97
N TYR A 225 0.12 20.82 -6.52
CA TYR A 225 1.09 20.34 -7.49
C TYR A 225 0.39 19.96 -8.80
N GLU A 226 1.16 19.97 -9.88
CA GLU A 226 0.79 19.48 -11.19
C GLU A 226 1.89 18.58 -11.75
N ILE A 227 1.52 17.69 -12.66
CA ILE A 227 2.48 16.89 -13.42
C ILE A 227 3.02 17.73 -14.57
N ASP A 228 4.32 17.67 -14.76
CA ASP A 228 4.99 18.15 -15.96
C ASP A 228 4.73 17.16 -17.12
N VAL A 229 3.71 17.47 -17.92
CA VAL A 229 3.26 16.60 -19.02
C VAL A 229 4.33 16.48 -20.10
N ASP A 230 5.09 17.54 -20.36
CA ASP A 230 6.13 17.53 -21.38
C ASP A 230 7.28 16.61 -20.94
N PHE A 231 7.70 16.71 -19.67
CA PHE A 231 8.71 15.81 -19.11
C PHE A 231 8.28 14.34 -19.18
N ILE A 232 7.11 13.98 -18.66
CA ILE A 232 6.69 12.56 -18.66
C ILE A 232 6.39 12.00 -20.05
N SER A 233 6.18 12.86 -21.04
CA SER A 233 5.96 12.45 -22.44
C SER A 233 7.27 12.27 -23.21
N THR A 234 8.39 12.79 -22.69
CA THR A 234 9.69 12.80 -23.37
C THR A 234 10.77 12.04 -22.63
N VAL A 235 10.60 11.80 -21.34
CA VAL A 235 11.55 11.11 -20.47
C VAL A 235 10.87 9.89 -19.85
N GLU A 236 11.52 8.74 -19.99
CA GLU A 236 11.01 7.47 -19.48
C GLU A 236 11.60 7.13 -18.11
N GLU A 237 10.76 6.70 -17.17
CA GLU A 237 11.26 6.26 -15.86
C GLU A 237 12.11 5.00 -16.02
N GLN A 238 13.24 4.97 -15.34
CA GLN A 238 14.18 3.86 -15.31
C GLN A 238 14.20 3.22 -13.93
N PRO A 239 14.52 1.92 -13.84
CA PRO A 239 14.68 1.24 -12.56
C PRO A 239 15.78 1.90 -11.71
N SER A 240 15.75 1.62 -10.40
CA SER A 240 16.82 2.05 -9.51
C SER A 240 18.17 1.56 -10.02
N LYS A 241 19.26 2.28 -9.73
CA LYS A 241 20.61 1.88 -10.16
C LYS A 241 20.92 0.42 -9.80
N SER A 242 20.61 0.01 -8.57
CA SER A 242 20.84 -1.37 -8.11
C SER A 242 19.97 -2.40 -8.84
N THR A 243 18.70 -2.08 -9.11
CA THR A 243 17.81 -2.98 -9.86
C THR A 243 18.28 -3.11 -11.31
N ARG A 244 18.69 -1.99 -11.92
CA ARG A 244 19.19 -1.97 -13.28
C ARG A 244 20.47 -2.79 -13.41
N GLU A 245 21.46 -2.54 -12.55
CA GLU A 245 22.73 -3.29 -12.53
C GLU A 245 22.47 -4.80 -12.32
N PHE A 246 21.57 -5.16 -11.40
CA PHE A 246 21.18 -6.57 -11.21
C PHE A 246 20.58 -7.21 -12.47
N ILE A 247 19.70 -6.50 -13.18
CA ILE A 247 19.07 -7.00 -14.41
C ILE A 247 20.12 -7.13 -15.52
N GLU A 248 20.94 -6.09 -15.73
CA GLU A 248 21.99 -6.04 -16.76
C GLU A 248 23.02 -7.16 -16.55
N ASP A 249 23.53 -7.33 -15.31
CA ASP A 249 24.52 -8.36 -14.98
C ASP A 249 24.00 -9.79 -15.28
N LEU A 250 22.73 -10.07 -14.97
CA LEU A 250 22.13 -11.37 -15.23
C LEU A 250 21.76 -11.57 -16.70
N GLU A 251 21.35 -10.52 -17.41
CA GLU A 251 21.06 -10.60 -18.84
C GLU A 251 22.31 -10.89 -19.68
N GLU A 252 23.46 -10.32 -19.31
CA GLU A 252 24.73 -10.55 -20.01
C GLU A 252 25.16 -12.02 -19.97
N ASP A 253 24.86 -12.75 -18.88
CA ASP A 253 25.22 -14.16 -18.69
C ASP A 253 24.01 -15.11 -18.79
N TYR A 254 22.93 -14.68 -19.46
CA TYR A 254 21.63 -15.37 -19.45
C TYR A 254 21.69 -16.87 -19.78
N ASP A 255 22.53 -17.27 -20.74
CA ASP A 255 22.64 -18.66 -21.17
C ASP A 255 23.23 -19.58 -20.08
N ASN A 256 24.07 -19.04 -19.20
CA ASN A 256 24.72 -19.78 -18.11
C ASN A 256 23.93 -19.72 -16.79
N LEU A 257 22.91 -18.87 -16.70
CA LEU A 257 22.08 -18.78 -15.49
C LEU A 257 21.38 -20.10 -15.16
N SER A 258 21.36 -20.43 -13.88
CA SER A 258 20.50 -21.47 -13.34
C SER A 258 19.02 -21.14 -13.55
N ARG A 259 18.15 -22.16 -13.44
CA ARG A 259 16.69 -21.96 -13.52
C ARG A 259 16.16 -20.98 -12.47
N GLU A 260 16.79 -20.93 -11.30
CA GLU A 260 16.39 -20.03 -10.21
C GLU A 260 16.78 -18.59 -10.53
N GLU A 261 17.99 -18.36 -11.03
CA GLU A 261 18.45 -17.02 -11.44
C GLU A 261 17.60 -16.46 -12.58
N LYS A 262 17.24 -17.29 -13.57
CA LYS A 262 16.29 -16.88 -14.63
C LYS A 262 14.94 -16.48 -14.08
N ARG A 263 14.44 -17.19 -13.06
CA ARG A 263 13.18 -16.85 -12.39
C ARG A 263 13.28 -15.54 -11.62
N MET A 264 14.39 -15.32 -10.91
CA MET A 264 14.64 -14.07 -10.18
C MET A 264 14.74 -12.87 -11.13
N LEU A 265 15.47 -13.02 -12.24
CA LEU A 265 15.56 -12.01 -13.29
C LEU A 265 14.18 -11.66 -13.84
N GLN A 266 13.36 -12.66 -14.18
CA GLN A 266 12.01 -12.42 -14.67
C GLN A 266 11.14 -11.73 -13.62
N MET A 267 11.21 -12.17 -12.35
CA MET A 267 10.44 -11.57 -11.27
C MET A 267 10.80 -10.10 -11.03
N GLU A 268 12.08 -9.74 -11.08
CA GLU A 268 12.50 -8.33 -10.95
C GLU A 268 12.04 -7.48 -12.12
N LYS A 269 12.07 -8.01 -13.35
CA LYS A 269 11.50 -7.34 -14.53
C LYS A 269 9.99 -7.13 -14.41
N ASP A 270 9.25 -8.16 -14.01
CA ASP A 270 7.80 -8.09 -13.83
C ASP A 270 7.42 -7.10 -12.72
N ASN A 271 8.17 -7.11 -11.60
CA ASN A 271 7.99 -6.16 -10.51
C ASN A 271 8.22 -4.72 -10.98
N TRP A 272 9.27 -4.50 -11.78
CA TRP A 272 9.59 -3.18 -12.33
C TRP A 272 8.49 -2.69 -13.29
N GLU A 273 8.08 -3.51 -14.25
CA GLU A 273 7.04 -3.15 -15.20
C GLU A 273 5.70 -2.90 -14.52
N HIS A 274 5.35 -3.71 -13.52
CA HIS A 274 4.13 -3.50 -12.72
C HIS A 274 4.19 -2.19 -11.92
N TYR A 275 5.30 -1.92 -11.23
CA TYR A 275 5.50 -0.65 -10.51
C TYR A 275 5.40 0.54 -11.46
N LYS A 276 6.06 0.47 -12.61
CA LYS A 276 6.05 1.51 -13.63
C LYS A 276 4.64 1.75 -14.15
N TYR A 277 3.91 0.70 -14.52
CA TYR A 277 2.51 0.78 -14.92
C TYR A 277 1.65 1.51 -13.88
N GLN A 278 1.77 1.15 -12.60
CA GLN A 278 1.05 1.81 -11.50
C GLN A 278 1.39 3.30 -11.37
N CYS A 279 2.65 3.68 -11.66
CA CYS A 279 3.07 5.08 -11.70
C CYS A 279 2.37 5.84 -12.83
N TYR A 280 2.41 5.33 -14.07
CA TYR A 280 1.74 5.98 -15.20
C TYR A 280 0.21 6.01 -15.04
N LEU A 281 -0.39 4.99 -14.43
CA LEU A 281 -1.80 5.00 -14.06
C LEU A 281 -2.11 6.16 -13.10
N THR A 282 -1.27 6.35 -12.07
CA THR A 282 -1.39 7.47 -11.13
C THR A 282 -1.23 8.81 -11.85
N TYR A 283 -0.30 8.92 -12.79
CA TYR A 283 -0.07 10.14 -13.56
C TYR A 283 -1.27 10.49 -14.43
N ALA A 284 -1.74 9.52 -15.21
CA ALA A 284 -2.92 9.64 -16.06
C ALA A 284 -4.15 10.03 -15.24
N LEU A 285 -4.34 9.43 -14.07
CA LEU A 285 -5.44 9.78 -13.16
C LEU A 285 -5.38 11.25 -12.71
N MET A 286 -4.19 11.73 -12.32
CA MET A 286 -4.03 13.12 -11.89
C MET A 286 -4.26 14.11 -13.03
N ILE A 287 -3.73 13.83 -14.23
CA ILE A 287 -3.93 14.64 -15.44
C ILE A 287 -5.41 14.66 -15.82
N HIS A 288 -6.05 13.48 -15.88
CA HIS A 288 -7.47 13.33 -16.20
C HIS A 288 -8.38 14.14 -15.28
N HIS A 289 -8.01 14.28 -13.99
CA HIS A 289 -8.75 15.08 -13.02
C HIS A 289 -8.34 16.56 -12.95
N GLY A 290 -7.72 17.07 -14.01
CA GLY A 290 -7.43 18.49 -14.20
C GLY A 290 -6.03 18.91 -13.78
N ASN A 291 -5.09 17.95 -13.72
CA ASN A 291 -3.67 18.13 -13.44
C ASN A 291 -3.38 19.06 -12.25
N LYS A 292 -4.17 18.93 -11.18
CA LYS A 292 -4.01 19.74 -9.96
C LYS A 292 -4.38 18.91 -8.75
N PHE A 293 -3.38 18.59 -7.93
CA PHE A 293 -3.52 17.67 -6.81
C PHE A 293 -2.69 18.10 -5.60
N TYR A 294 -2.89 17.40 -4.48
CA TYR A 294 -2.33 17.73 -3.19
C TYR A 294 -1.80 16.47 -2.51
N PHE A 295 -0.60 16.56 -1.97
CA PHE A 295 -0.01 15.48 -1.19
C PHE A 295 -0.48 15.54 0.26
N ASN A 296 -0.63 14.36 0.86
CA ASN A 296 -0.71 14.22 2.31
C ASN A 296 0.70 14.01 2.87
N HIS A 297 0.94 14.49 4.09
CA HIS A 297 2.22 14.31 4.77
C HIS A 297 2.02 13.65 6.13
N LYS A 298 3.01 12.84 6.51
CA LYS A 298 3.15 12.19 7.82
C LYS A 298 4.50 12.55 8.43
N ILE A 299 4.67 12.28 9.72
CA ILE A 299 5.90 12.56 10.46
C ILE A 299 6.53 11.25 10.96
N ASP A 300 7.86 11.12 10.98
CA ASP A 300 8.50 10.03 11.72
C ASP A 300 8.66 10.36 13.21
N LYS A 301 9.08 9.37 14.02
CA LYS A 301 9.34 9.55 15.47
C LYS A 301 10.44 10.57 15.81
N ARG A 302 11.19 11.05 14.81
CA ARG A 302 12.26 12.05 14.96
C ARG A 302 11.82 13.45 14.51
N GLY A 303 10.58 13.61 14.04
CA GLY A 303 10.05 14.88 13.59
C GLY A 303 10.23 15.18 12.09
N ARG A 304 10.74 14.24 11.28
CA ARG A 304 10.92 14.45 9.83
C ARG A 304 9.60 14.26 9.10
N ILE A 305 9.31 15.16 8.15
CA ILE A 305 8.07 15.15 7.38
C ILE A 305 8.26 14.37 6.07
N TYR A 306 7.37 13.44 5.82
CA TYR A 306 7.35 12.59 4.65
C TYR A 306 6.06 12.76 3.86
N THR A 307 6.18 12.94 2.55
CA THR A 307 5.04 12.84 1.65
C THR A 307 4.53 11.40 1.63
N TYR A 308 3.23 11.23 1.77
CA TYR A 308 2.57 9.92 1.78
C TYR A 308 2.16 9.52 0.36
N GLY A 309 2.75 8.43 -0.14
CA GLY A 309 2.58 7.92 -1.50
C GLY A 309 3.94 7.61 -2.15
N TYR A 310 4.03 6.55 -2.94
CA TYR A 310 5.28 6.12 -3.59
C TYR A 310 5.30 6.44 -5.08
N HIS A 311 4.21 6.16 -5.80
CA HIS A 311 4.10 6.25 -7.25
C HIS A 311 4.27 7.67 -7.81
N LEU A 312 3.89 8.68 -7.02
CA LEU A 312 4.11 10.09 -7.30
C LEU A 312 4.49 10.78 -5.99
N ASN A 313 5.71 11.33 -5.91
CA ASN A 313 6.24 11.87 -4.65
C ASN A 313 7.38 12.90 -4.87
N PRO A 314 7.27 14.14 -4.33
CA PRO A 314 8.32 15.16 -4.44
C PRO A 314 9.60 14.86 -3.64
N GLN A 315 9.56 13.85 -2.77
CA GLN A 315 10.72 13.36 -2.01
C GLN A 315 11.29 12.05 -2.60
N GLY A 316 10.75 11.58 -3.72
CA GLY A 316 11.16 10.33 -4.37
C GLY A 316 12.50 10.41 -5.11
N ASN A 317 12.69 9.52 -6.08
CA ASN A 317 13.85 9.54 -6.97
C ASN A 317 13.85 10.82 -7.85
N GLU A 318 14.95 11.04 -8.58
CA GLU A 318 15.12 12.22 -9.43
C GLU A 318 14.02 12.35 -10.50
N PHE A 319 13.58 11.23 -11.08
CA PHE A 319 12.48 11.20 -12.04
C PHE A 319 11.16 11.69 -11.42
N LYS A 320 10.79 11.20 -10.23
CA LYS A 320 9.58 11.65 -9.52
C LYS A 320 9.62 13.13 -9.19
N LYS A 321 10.81 13.65 -8.85
CA LYS A 321 11.01 15.08 -8.58
C LYS A 321 10.82 15.92 -9.84
N ALA A 322 11.44 15.52 -10.95
CA ALA A 322 11.34 16.21 -12.23
C ALA A 322 9.93 16.16 -12.84
N THR A 323 9.14 15.15 -12.47
CA THR A 323 7.73 15.00 -12.88
C THR A 323 6.80 16.08 -12.29
N LEU A 324 7.23 16.82 -11.27
CA LEU A 324 6.35 17.68 -10.46
C LEU A 324 6.66 19.17 -10.59
N ASN A 325 5.62 19.96 -10.82
CA ASN A 325 5.65 21.41 -10.72
C ASN A 325 4.65 21.91 -9.65
N PHE A 326 4.84 23.14 -9.18
CA PHE A 326 3.78 23.82 -8.43
C PHE A 326 2.64 24.20 -9.39
N ALA A 327 1.41 23.85 -9.03
CA ALA A 327 0.23 24.19 -9.82
C ALA A 327 -0.07 25.71 -9.84
N HIS A 328 0.58 26.48 -8.96
CA HIS A 328 0.54 27.93 -8.98
C HIS A 328 1.89 28.45 -9.49
N LYS A 329 1.96 28.73 -10.79
CA LYS A 329 3.15 29.28 -11.44
C LYS A 329 3.30 30.75 -11.13
N GLU A 330 4.54 31.21 -11.09
CA GLU A 330 4.89 32.61 -10.88
C GLU A 330 5.77 33.10 -12.04
N HIS A 331 5.67 34.39 -12.35
CA HIS A 331 6.55 34.99 -13.35
C HIS A 331 7.94 35.16 -12.74
N VAL A 332 8.94 34.50 -13.33
CA VAL A 332 10.33 34.62 -12.90
C VAL A 332 10.90 35.94 -13.42
N SER A 333 11.42 36.78 -12.52
CA SER A 333 12.10 38.04 -12.86
C SER A 333 13.58 37.99 -12.47
N GLY A 334 14.42 38.86 -13.02
CA GLY A 334 15.86 38.96 -12.70
C GLY A 334 16.79 37.96 -13.41
N VAL A 335 16.26 37.14 -14.34
CA VAL A 335 17.09 36.20 -15.13
C VAL A 335 18.04 36.96 -16.07
N GLU A 336 17.56 38.04 -16.68
CA GLU A 336 18.36 38.89 -17.57
C GLU A 336 19.54 39.54 -16.81
N ASP A 337 19.28 40.02 -15.59
CA ASP A 337 20.30 40.62 -14.71
C ASP A 337 21.36 39.59 -14.28
N PHE A 338 20.93 38.37 -13.93
CA PHE A 338 21.83 37.27 -13.61
C PHE A 338 22.72 36.90 -14.79
N LEU A 339 22.13 36.72 -15.99
CA LEU A 339 22.88 36.37 -17.21
C LEU A 339 23.81 37.51 -17.66
N ALA A 340 23.43 38.77 -17.44
CA ALA A 340 24.27 39.93 -17.74
C ALA A 340 25.49 40.03 -16.82
N GLY A 341 25.37 39.64 -15.54
CA GLY A 341 26.47 39.63 -14.57
C GLY A 341 27.44 38.45 -14.69
N CYS A 342 27.13 37.44 -15.51
CA CYS A 342 28.01 36.30 -15.80
C CYS A 342 28.89 36.48 -17.05
N LYS A 343 28.79 37.63 -17.74
CA LYS A 343 29.74 38.05 -18.79
C LYS A 343 30.86 38.88 -18.18
#